data_AF-A0A4C1W819-F1
#
_entry.id   AF-A0A4C1W819-F1
#
_cell.length_a   1.000
_cell.length_b   1.000
_cell.length_c   1.000
_cell.angle_alpha   90.00
_cell.angle_beta   90.00
_cell.angle_gamma   90.00
#
_symmetry.space_group_name_H-M   'P 1'
#
loop_
_entity.id
_entity.type
_entity.pdbx_description
1 polymer ?
#
loop_
_entity_poly.entity_id
_entity_poly.type
_entity_poly.pdbx_seq_one_letter_code
_entity_poly.pdbx_strand_id
1 'polypeptide(L)'
;MFREGFPGVCILLKITYRGTFVAAITYAAAVWFRKVNYHVVRSELLRAQRPALILMTKAYRSTSTHALPVLAGVLPADLEVVRRGEVDIERESKTNTEISAIFTKSTEKIYEIWQERWEGAPEGKELYSFFPDIRERMNNDTIEPDYVSSQMPTGHGCFRKRLYDMKLSERKDCDCGWNEETRDHVLWHCPLYDDERKMMDALEYTTIGPVHFADLTSTRGNFYAFRGFCKGWHVKRSMIK
;
A
#
# COMPACT_ATOMS: atom_id res chain seq x y z
N MET A 1 -15.47 -14.14 -11.24
CA MET A 1 -14.53 -14.62 -12.27
C MET A 1 -13.42 -13.58 -12.43
N PHE A 2 -12.45 -13.54 -11.50
CA PHE A 2 -11.29 -12.65 -11.60
C PHE A 2 -10.15 -13.46 -12.22
N ARG A 3 -9.86 -13.18 -13.50
CA ARG A 3 -8.76 -13.82 -14.23
C ARG A 3 -7.44 -13.52 -13.52
N GLU A 4 -6.62 -14.56 -13.38
CA GLU A 4 -5.23 -14.45 -12.91
C GLU A 4 -4.54 -13.33 -13.68
N GLY A 5 -3.97 -12.37 -12.95
CA GLY A 5 -3.36 -11.19 -13.55
C GLY A 5 -2.07 -11.57 -14.27
N PHE A 6 -1.97 -11.19 -15.55
CA PHE A 6 -0.72 -11.22 -16.29
C PHE A 6 0.38 -10.44 -15.52
N PRO A 7 1.62 -10.96 -15.45
CA PRO A 7 2.76 -10.21 -14.91
C PRO A 7 2.85 -8.84 -15.59
N GLY A 8 2.96 -7.76 -14.82
CA GLY A 8 3.14 -6.40 -15.37
C GLY A 8 1.87 -5.56 -15.57
N VAL A 9 0.66 -6.08 -15.30
CA VAL A 9 -0.57 -5.25 -15.32
C VAL A 9 -0.49 -4.10 -14.30
N CYS A 10 0.11 -4.33 -13.13
CA CYS A 10 0.31 -3.28 -12.12
C CYS A 10 1.23 -2.17 -12.65
N ILE A 11 2.31 -2.54 -13.34
CA ILE A 11 3.25 -1.60 -13.97
C ILE A 11 2.53 -0.76 -15.03
N LEU A 12 1.75 -1.38 -15.92
CA LEU A 12 1.00 -0.66 -16.94
C LEU A 12 0.01 0.33 -16.32
N LEU A 13 -0.73 -0.08 -15.29
CA LEU A 13 -1.65 0.81 -14.58
C LEU A 13 -0.92 1.97 -13.90
N LYS A 14 0.26 1.74 -13.31
CA LYS A 14 1.11 2.81 -12.75
C LYS A 14 1.56 3.79 -13.85
N ILE A 15 1.95 3.31 -15.03
CA ILE A 15 2.33 4.16 -16.17
C ILE A 15 1.14 5.01 -16.61
N THR A 16 -0.03 4.41 -16.82
CA THR A 16 -1.24 5.14 -17.19
C THR A 16 -1.64 6.15 -16.12
N TYR A 17 -1.59 5.78 -14.84
CA TYR A 17 -1.85 6.67 -13.72
C TYR A 17 -0.94 7.90 -13.73
N ARG A 18 0.37 7.70 -13.97
CA ARG A 18 1.34 8.81 -14.08
C ARG A 18 1.06 9.68 -15.31
N GLY A 19 0.79 9.08 -16.46
CA GLY A 19 0.56 9.81 -17.72
C GLY A 19 -0.79 10.53 -17.81
N THR A 20 -1.77 10.14 -16.99
CA THR A 20 -3.12 10.74 -17.03
C THR A 20 -3.41 11.52 -15.76
N PHE A 21 -3.58 10.86 -14.62
CA PHE A 21 -3.97 11.47 -13.37
C PHE A 21 -2.89 12.43 -12.84
N VAL A 22 -1.64 11.96 -12.72
CA VAL A 22 -0.55 12.82 -12.20
C VAL A 22 -0.31 13.99 -13.14
N ALA A 23 -0.26 13.77 -14.45
CA ALA A 23 -0.12 14.84 -15.44
C ALA A 23 -1.25 15.89 -15.31
N ALA A 24 -2.50 15.46 -15.13
CA ALA A 24 -3.64 16.36 -14.98
C ALA A 24 -3.58 17.18 -13.69
N ILE A 25 -3.32 16.57 -12.54
CA ILE A 25 -3.28 17.30 -11.26
C ILE A 25 -2.01 18.16 -11.11
N THR A 26 -0.93 17.83 -11.82
CA THR A 26 0.31 18.63 -11.74
C THR A 26 0.35 19.73 -12.79
N TYR A 27 -0.66 19.80 -13.67
CA TYR A 27 -0.78 20.88 -14.63
C TYR A 27 -0.90 22.23 -13.92
N ALA A 28 0.00 23.15 -14.29
CA ALA A 28 0.13 24.47 -13.68
C ALA A 28 0.29 24.44 -12.14
N ALA A 29 0.87 23.38 -11.58
CA ALA A 29 1.04 23.22 -10.13
C ALA A 29 1.74 24.44 -9.49
N ALA A 30 2.68 25.08 -10.18
CA ALA A 30 3.36 26.31 -9.73
C ALA A 30 2.40 27.44 -9.31
N VAL A 31 1.20 27.51 -9.92
CA VAL A 31 0.21 28.56 -9.64
C VAL A 31 -0.54 28.30 -8.32
N TRP A 32 -0.77 27.03 -7.97
CA TRP A 32 -1.76 26.68 -6.96
C TRP A 32 -1.28 25.70 -5.88
N PHE A 33 -0.07 25.14 -5.96
CA PHE A 33 0.43 24.18 -4.98
C PHE A 33 0.40 24.72 -3.53
N ARG A 34 0.55 26.03 -3.33
CA ARG A 34 0.43 26.68 -2.00
C ARG A 34 -0.95 26.50 -1.36
N LYS A 35 -1.99 26.28 -2.17
CA LYS A 35 -3.38 26.02 -1.74
C LYS A 35 -3.58 24.59 -1.24
N VAL A 36 -2.66 23.66 -1.54
CA VAL A 36 -2.75 22.26 -1.10
C VAL A 36 -2.72 22.13 0.43
N ASN A 37 -2.16 23.10 1.15
CA ASN A 37 -2.16 23.13 2.61
C ASN A 37 -3.57 23.26 3.22
N TYR A 38 -4.55 23.75 2.45
CA TYR A 38 -5.93 23.78 2.91
C TYR A 38 -6.52 22.37 2.96
N HIS A 39 -7.11 22.00 4.10
CA HIS A 39 -7.69 20.67 4.31
C HIS A 39 -8.65 20.24 3.19
N VAL A 40 -9.50 21.15 2.72
CA VAL A 40 -10.49 20.87 1.65
C VAL A 40 -9.79 20.46 0.35
N VAL A 41 -8.75 21.20 -0.07
CA VAL A 41 -8.00 20.92 -1.31
C VAL A 41 -7.25 19.60 -1.18
N ARG A 42 -6.54 19.39 -0.06
CA ARG A 42 -5.83 18.14 0.22
C ARG A 42 -6.77 16.94 0.22
N SER A 43 -7.91 17.05 0.91
CA SER A 43 -8.89 15.97 1.00
C SER A 43 -9.44 15.61 -0.38
N GLU A 44 -9.75 16.61 -1.21
CA GLU A 44 -10.25 16.39 -2.56
C GLU A 44 -9.23 15.70 -3.46
N LEU A 45 -7.95 16.11 -3.42
CA LEU A 45 -6.88 15.45 -4.18
C LEU A 45 -6.72 13.98 -3.81
N LEU A 46 -6.68 13.68 -2.51
CA LEU A 46 -6.56 12.31 -2.01
C LEU A 46 -7.79 11.46 -2.37
N ARG A 47 -8.99 12.04 -2.33
CA ARG A 47 -10.24 11.38 -2.77
C ARG A 47 -10.25 11.12 -4.27
N ALA A 48 -9.80 12.07 -5.08
CA ALA A 48 -9.71 11.94 -6.53
C ALA A 48 -8.67 10.88 -6.95
N GLN A 49 -7.59 10.72 -6.18
CA GLN A 49 -6.56 9.69 -6.40
C GLN A 49 -7.08 8.27 -6.13
N ARG A 50 -7.94 8.14 -5.12
CA ARG A 50 -8.37 6.86 -4.54
C ARG A 50 -8.87 5.80 -5.54
N PRO A 51 -9.72 6.11 -6.55
CA PRO A 51 -10.19 5.10 -7.51
C PRO A 51 -9.06 4.42 -8.28
N ALA A 52 -8.04 5.20 -8.70
CA ALA A 52 -6.88 4.64 -9.39
C ALA A 52 -6.05 3.75 -8.47
N LEU A 53 -5.88 4.13 -7.19
CA LEU A 53 -5.13 3.32 -6.24
C LEU A 53 -5.84 1.99 -5.92
N ILE A 54 -7.17 2.01 -5.77
CA ILE A 54 -7.96 0.78 -5.59
C ILE A 54 -7.79 -0.14 -6.81
N LEU A 55 -7.79 0.41 -8.03
CA LEU A 55 -7.59 -0.38 -9.24
C LEU A 55 -6.18 -1.01 -9.29
N MET A 56 -5.15 -0.24 -8.95
CA MET A 56 -3.74 -0.70 -8.95
C MET A 56 -3.47 -1.76 -7.88
N THR A 57 -4.00 -1.56 -6.67
CA THR A 57 -3.74 -2.43 -5.52
C THR A 57 -4.71 -3.61 -5.41
N LYS A 58 -5.89 -3.48 -6.04
CA LYS A 58 -7.04 -4.37 -5.89
C LYS A 58 -7.52 -4.52 -4.43
N ALA A 59 -7.15 -3.57 -3.57
CA ALA A 59 -7.59 -3.53 -2.19
C ALA A 59 -9.10 -3.25 -2.10
N TYR A 60 -9.69 -3.58 -0.95
CA TYR A 60 -11.11 -3.31 -0.70
C TYR A 60 -11.41 -1.81 -0.73
N ARG A 61 -12.63 -1.45 -1.14
CA ARG A 61 -13.12 -0.06 -1.13
C ARG A 61 -13.16 0.57 0.25
N SER A 62 -13.06 -0.22 1.32
CA SER A 62 -12.98 0.26 2.70
C SER A 62 -11.56 0.60 3.17
N THR A 63 -10.51 0.24 2.41
CA THR A 63 -9.11 0.47 2.80
C THR A 63 -8.83 1.96 2.96
N SER A 64 -8.11 2.38 3.99
CA SER A 64 -7.84 3.80 4.27
C SER A 64 -7.24 4.54 3.06
N THR A 65 -7.66 5.79 2.86
CA THR A 65 -7.07 6.68 1.82
C THR A 65 -5.59 6.97 2.10
N HIS A 66 -5.16 6.95 3.37
CA HIS A 66 -3.75 7.12 3.73
C HIS A 66 -2.90 5.87 3.44
N ALA A 67 -3.51 4.68 3.51
CA ALA A 67 -2.83 3.41 3.30
C ALA A 67 -2.65 3.05 1.81
N LEU A 68 -3.59 3.47 0.95
CA LEU A 68 -3.57 3.12 -0.47
C LEU A 68 -2.32 3.61 -1.23
N PRO A 69 -1.82 4.86 -1.05
CA PRO A 69 -0.59 5.31 -1.71
C PRO A 69 0.62 4.47 -1.33
N VAL A 70 0.74 4.12 -0.04
CA VAL A 70 1.81 3.26 0.47
C VAL A 70 1.73 1.87 -0.15
N LEU A 71 0.54 1.23 -0.11
CA LEU A 71 0.35 -0.08 -0.71
C LEU A 71 0.61 -0.08 -2.24
N ALA A 72 0.20 0.98 -2.93
CA ALA A 72 0.40 1.14 -4.38
C ALA A 72 1.84 1.49 -4.75
N GLY A 73 2.60 2.12 -3.86
CA GLY A 73 3.96 2.58 -4.15
C GLY A 73 3.97 3.83 -5.00
N VAL A 74 3.05 4.74 -4.68
CA VAL A 74 2.93 6.01 -5.38
C VAL A 74 2.81 7.12 -4.34
N LEU A 75 3.35 8.28 -4.68
CA LEU A 75 3.26 9.44 -3.82
C LEU A 75 1.78 9.88 -3.66
N PRO A 76 1.33 10.29 -2.46
CA PRO A 76 0.05 10.93 -2.26
C PRO A 76 -0.13 12.14 -3.19
N ALA A 77 -1.31 12.30 -3.77
CA ALA A 77 -1.56 13.30 -4.82
C ALA A 77 -1.28 14.74 -4.36
N ASP A 78 -1.59 15.07 -3.11
CA ASP A 78 -1.32 16.38 -2.53
C ASP A 78 0.19 16.67 -2.46
N LEU A 79 0.98 15.67 -2.06
CA LEU A 79 2.44 15.78 -2.00
C LEU A 79 3.08 15.82 -3.40
N GLU A 80 2.54 15.10 -4.38
CA GLU A 80 3.00 15.18 -5.78
C GLU A 80 2.80 16.60 -6.36
N VAL A 81 1.66 17.24 -6.08
CA VAL A 81 1.41 18.62 -6.50
C VAL A 81 2.36 19.60 -5.84
N VAL A 82 2.62 19.47 -4.53
CA VAL A 82 3.58 20.33 -3.80
C VAL A 82 4.96 20.20 -4.40
N ARG A 83 5.45 18.97 -4.56
CA ARG A 83 6.77 18.67 -5.12
C ARG A 83 6.98 19.26 -6.51
N ARG A 84 5.98 19.10 -7.39
CA ARG A 84 6.00 19.63 -8.76
C ARG A 84 5.93 21.15 -8.80
N GLY A 85 5.04 21.75 -8.00
CA GLY A 85 4.89 23.20 -7.93
C GLY A 85 6.14 23.91 -7.40
N GLU A 86 6.82 23.33 -6.40
CA GLU A 86 8.10 23.84 -5.89
C GLU A 86 9.20 23.80 -6.96
N VAL A 87 9.31 22.69 -7.71
CA VAL A 87 10.31 22.55 -8.78
C VAL A 87 10.02 23.48 -9.96
N ASP A 88 8.76 23.61 -10.37
CA ASP A 88 8.38 24.41 -11.54
C ASP A 88 8.59 25.92 -11.31
N ILE A 89 8.43 26.44 -10.08
CA ILE A 89 8.74 27.84 -9.76
C ILE A 89 10.22 28.17 -10.02
N GLU A 90 11.10 27.23 -9.72
CA GLU A 90 12.54 27.42 -9.77
C GLU A 90 13.11 27.17 -11.18
N ARG A 91 12.26 26.81 -12.15
CA ARG A 91 12.68 26.22 -13.42
C ARG A 91 13.18 27.24 -14.45
N GLU A 92 12.62 28.45 -14.47
CA GLU A 92 12.88 29.45 -15.53
C GLU A 92 14.34 29.92 -15.59
N SER A 93 15.06 29.90 -14.47
CA SER A 93 16.42 30.45 -14.35
C SER A 93 17.51 29.40 -14.14
N LYS A 94 17.22 28.10 -14.36
CA LYS A 94 18.10 27.01 -13.96
C LYS A 94 18.40 26.02 -15.07
N THR A 95 19.60 25.47 -15.02
CA THR A 95 20.03 24.37 -15.87
C THR A 95 19.31 23.07 -15.50
N ASN A 96 19.29 22.10 -16.42
CA ASN A 96 18.70 20.78 -16.16
C ASN A 96 19.34 20.07 -14.95
N THR A 97 20.65 20.24 -14.73
CA THR A 97 21.36 19.66 -13.59
C THR A 97 20.90 20.26 -12.28
N GLU A 98 20.73 21.59 -12.22
CA GLU A 98 20.21 22.27 -11.04
C GLU A 98 18.75 21.91 -10.78
N ILE A 99 17.92 21.81 -11.82
CA ILE A 99 16.53 21.35 -11.69
C ILE A 99 16.48 19.93 -11.13
N SER A 100 17.35 19.03 -11.60
CA SER A 100 17.45 17.66 -11.07
C SER A 100 17.83 17.66 -9.59
N ALA A 101 18.82 18.47 -9.19
CA ALA A 101 19.21 18.61 -7.79
C ALA A 101 18.06 19.14 -6.91
N ILE A 102 17.29 20.11 -7.40
CA ILE A 102 16.11 20.65 -6.71
C ILE A 102 15.01 19.60 -6.60
N PHE A 103 14.78 18.84 -7.66
CA PHE A 103 13.82 17.76 -7.67
C PHE A 103 14.17 16.70 -6.62
N THR A 104 15.44 16.27 -6.53
CA THR A 104 15.92 15.35 -5.50
C THR A 104 15.70 15.93 -4.11
N LYS A 105 16.11 17.18 -3.88
CA LYS A 105 15.92 17.86 -2.59
C LYS A 105 14.45 17.99 -2.18
N SER A 106 13.58 18.38 -3.11
CA SER A 106 12.13 18.48 -2.86
C SER A 106 11.53 17.09 -2.61
N THR A 107 12.01 16.05 -3.29
CA THR A 107 11.59 14.66 -3.06
C THR A 107 11.93 14.21 -1.65
N GLU A 108 13.16 14.44 -1.16
CA GLU A 108 13.55 14.08 0.21
C GLU A 108 12.71 14.80 1.27
N LYS A 109 12.51 16.11 1.12
CA LYS A 109 11.63 16.91 1.99
C LYS A 109 10.21 16.35 2.01
N ILE A 110 9.67 15.98 0.85
CA ILE A 110 8.32 15.44 0.74
C ILE A 110 8.22 14.04 1.38
N TYR A 111 9.26 13.23 1.28
CA TYR A 111 9.37 11.94 1.96
C TYR A 111 9.43 12.06 3.48
N GLU A 112 10.13 13.06 4.02
CA GLU A 112 10.09 13.39 5.46
C GLU A 112 8.65 13.70 5.91
N ILE A 113 7.98 14.63 5.21
CA ILE A 113 6.59 15.00 5.51
C ILE A 113 5.65 13.78 5.40
N TRP A 114 5.85 12.92 4.41
CA TRP A 114 5.02 11.73 4.25
C TRP A 114 5.26 10.71 5.36
N GLN A 115 6.51 10.46 5.73
CA GLN A 115 6.89 9.54 6.80
C GLN A 115 6.25 9.97 8.13
N GLU A 116 6.35 11.25 8.50
CA GLU A 116 5.71 11.79 9.72
C GLU A 116 4.19 11.58 9.71
N ARG A 117 3.54 11.85 8.56
CA ARG A 117 2.09 11.59 8.40
C ARG A 117 1.76 10.11 8.51
N TRP A 118 2.62 9.23 8.01
CA TRP A 118 2.40 7.80 8.00
C TRP A 118 2.52 7.21 9.41
N GLU A 119 3.52 7.63 10.17
CA GLU A 119 3.71 7.28 11.58
C GLU A 119 2.58 7.81 12.46
N GLY A 120 2.15 9.05 12.23
CA GLY A 120 1.11 9.73 13.02
C GLY A 120 -0.32 9.31 12.70
N ALA A 121 -0.59 8.71 11.53
CA ALA A 121 -1.95 8.39 11.10
C ALA A 121 -2.59 7.28 11.98
N PRO A 122 -3.80 7.46 12.52
CA PRO A 122 -4.51 6.41 13.24
C PRO A 122 -5.05 5.33 12.30
N GLU A 123 -5.35 5.66 11.04
CA GLU A 123 -5.77 4.69 10.03
C GLU A 123 -4.57 4.04 9.33
N GLY A 124 -4.71 2.79 8.93
CA GLY A 124 -3.65 2.10 8.18
C GLY A 124 -2.51 1.57 9.05
N LYS A 125 -2.61 1.62 10.38
CA LYS A 125 -1.67 0.98 11.32
C LYS A 125 -1.36 -0.46 10.97
N GLU A 126 -2.37 -1.15 10.49
CA GLU A 126 -2.26 -2.52 10.04
C GLU A 126 -1.28 -2.69 8.87
N LEU A 127 -1.25 -1.74 7.93
CA LEU A 127 -0.33 -1.73 6.80
C LEU A 127 1.05 -1.19 7.19
N TYR A 128 1.10 -0.30 8.18
CA TYR A 128 2.35 0.26 8.71
C TYR A 128 3.30 -0.83 9.20
N SER A 129 2.80 -1.93 9.77
CA SER A 129 3.65 -3.05 10.19
C SER A 129 4.40 -3.72 9.03
N PHE A 130 3.84 -3.68 7.82
CA PHE A 130 4.48 -4.20 6.59
C PHE A 130 5.39 -3.17 5.92
N PHE A 131 5.02 -1.89 5.99
CA PHE A 131 5.73 -0.81 5.30
C PHE A 131 6.00 0.34 6.28
N PRO A 132 6.90 0.16 7.25
CA PRO A 132 7.19 1.19 8.24
C PRO A 132 7.91 2.39 7.62
N ASP A 133 8.80 2.16 6.64
CA ASP A 133 9.52 3.22 5.92
C ASP A 133 8.96 3.39 4.50
N ILE A 134 8.44 4.58 4.21
CA ILE A 134 7.94 4.94 2.87
C ILE A 134 9.05 4.95 1.82
N ARG A 135 10.31 5.24 2.18
CA ARG A 135 11.43 5.32 1.23
C ARG A 135 11.78 3.94 0.71
N GLU A 136 11.90 2.96 1.60
CA GLU A 136 12.08 1.56 1.21
C GLU A 136 10.95 1.11 0.30
N ARG A 137 9.70 1.45 0.67
CA ARG A 137 8.54 1.14 -0.15
C ARG A 137 8.60 1.79 -1.53
N MET A 138 8.97 3.06 -1.63
CA MET A 138 9.05 3.79 -2.91
C MET A 138 10.19 3.31 -3.80
N ASN A 139 11.26 2.77 -3.21
CA ASN A 139 12.40 2.20 -3.93
C ASN A 139 12.18 0.72 -4.31
N ASN A 140 11.14 0.08 -3.79
CA ASN A 140 10.82 -1.31 -4.06
C ASN A 140 9.61 -1.46 -5.00
N ASP A 141 9.88 -1.54 -6.30
CA ASP A 141 8.87 -1.81 -7.32
C ASP A 141 8.53 -3.29 -7.50
N THR A 142 9.16 -4.19 -6.73
CA THR A 142 8.91 -5.64 -6.83
C THR A 142 7.62 -6.08 -6.14
N ILE A 143 7.03 -5.19 -5.32
CA ILE A 143 5.80 -5.43 -4.59
C ILE A 143 4.60 -5.08 -5.47
N GLU A 144 4.00 -6.13 -6.05
CA GLU A 144 2.77 -6.04 -6.85
C GLU A 144 1.59 -6.70 -6.11
N PRO A 145 0.84 -5.94 -5.30
CA PRO A 145 -0.33 -6.48 -4.62
C PRO A 145 -1.43 -6.87 -5.61
N ASP A 146 -2.14 -7.93 -5.27
CA ASP A 146 -3.38 -8.33 -5.95
C ASP A 146 -4.55 -8.37 -4.97
N TYR A 147 -5.71 -8.79 -5.44
CA TYR A 147 -6.93 -8.82 -4.63
C TYR A 147 -6.77 -9.67 -3.35
N VAL A 148 -5.94 -10.70 -3.39
CA VAL A 148 -5.74 -11.62 -2.26
C VAL A 148 -4.62 -11.10 -1.38
N SER A 149 -3.46 -10.76 -1.94
CA SER A 149 -2.31 -10.29 -1.16
C SER A 149 -2.48 -8.90 -0.57
N SER A 150 -3.41 -8.07 -1.07
CA SER A 150 -3.74 -6.77 -0.47
C SER A 150 -4.55 -6.88 0.84
N GLN A 151 -5.19 -8.02 1.12
CA GLN A 151 -6.06 -8.18 2.29
C GLN A 151 -5.28 -8.25 3.59
N MET A 152 -4.20 -9.05 3.63
CA MET A 152 -3.38 -9.23 4.82
C MET A 152 -2.72 -7.92 5.27
N PRO A 153 -1.99 -7.19 4.41
CA PRO A 153 -1.34 -5.95 4.82
C PRO A 153 -2.33 -4.88 5.25
N THR A 154 -3.50 -4.81 4.61
CA THR A 154 -4.47 -3.75 4.94
C THR A 154 -5.37 -4.09 6.12
N GLY A 155 -5.51 -5.36 6.49
CA GLY A 155 -6.57 -5.80 7.41
C GLY A 155 -7.99 -5.78 6.83
N HIS A 156 -8.12 -5.21 5.63
CA HIS A 156 -9.38 -5.12 4.92
C HIS A 156 -9.49 -6.34 4.01
N GLY A 157 -9.96 -7.42 4.60
CA GLY A 157 -10.17 -8.67 3.91
C GLY A 157 -11.31 -9.46 4.51
N CYS A 158 -11.43 -10.69 4.03
CA CYS A 158 -12.45 -11.62 4.48
C CYS A 158 -12.16 -12.26 5.86
N PHE A 159 -11.49 -11.56 6.77
CA PHE A 159 -11.29 -12.06 8.15
C PHE A 159 -12.62 -12.06 8.91
N ARG A 160 -13.01 -13.15 9.58
CA ARG A 160 -14.32 -13.18 10.26
C ARG A 160 -14.47 -12.13 11.33
N LYS A 161 -13.44 -11.84 12.12
CA LYS A 161 -13.51 -10.74 13.09
C LYS A 161 -13.87 -9.41 12.41
N ARG A 162 -13.25 -9.13 11.26
CA ARG A 162 -13.53 -7.92 10.46
C ARG A 162 -14.94 -7.92 9.88
N LEU A 163 -15.39 -9.05 9.33
CA LEU A 163 -16.74 -9.18 8.76
C LEU A 163 -17.81 -9.04 9.85
N TYR A 164 -17.57 -9.59 11.04
CA TYR A 164 -18.42 -9.42 12.21
C TYR A 164 -18.53 -7.95 12.64
N ASP A 165 -17.40 -7.23 12.74
CA ASP A 165 -17.40 -5.79 13.07
C ASP A 165 -18.16 -4.94 12.04
N MET A 166 -18.16 -5.39 10.78
CA MET A 166 -18.94 -4.78 9.69
C MET A 166 -20.39 -5.26 9.62
N LYS A 167 -20.83 -6.14 10.54
CA LYS A 167 -22.17 -6.75 10.55
C LYS A 167 -22.48 -7.55 9.28
N LEU A 168 -21.46 -8.13 8.67
CA LEU A 168 -21.54 -9.01 7.50
C LEU A 168 -21.38 -10.50 7.85
N SER A 169 -21.11 -10.80 9.12
CA SER A 169 -21.07 -12.16 9.66
C SER A 169 -21.63 -12.17 11.08
N GLU A 170 -22.31 -13.26 11.45
CA GLU A 170 -22.86 -13.45 12.80
C GLU A 170 -21.82 -13.91 13.82
N ARG A 171 -20.67 -14.40 13.34
CA ARG A 171 -19.60 -14.96 14.16
C ARG A 171 -18.25 -14.35 13.83
N LYS A 172 -17.39 -14.27 14.85
CA LYS A 172 -16.03 -13.73 14.77
C LYS A 172 -14.95 -14.78 14.97
N ASP A 173 -15.31 -15.94 15.51
CA ASP A 173 -14.42 -17.07 15.80
C ASP A 173 -13.93 -17.76 14.52
N CYS A 174 -12.71 -18.28 14.57
CA CYS A 174 -12.10 -19.06 13.50
C CYS A 174 -12.57 -20.53 13.56
N ASP A 175 -12.61 -21.22 12.43
CA ASP A 175 -12.95 -22.66 12.39
C ASP A 175 -11.95 -23.55 13.11
N CYS A 176 -10.76 -23.05 13.38
CA CYS A 176 -9.79 -23.75 14.22
C CYS A 176 -10.17 -23.75 15.71
N GLY A 177 -11.28 -23.11 16.08
CA GLY A 177 -11.76 -22.96 17.46
C GLY A 177 -11.21 -21.74 18.20
N TRP A 178 -10.42 -20.89 17.52
CA TRP A 178 -9.93 -19.65 18.13
C TRP A 178 -11.03 -18.58 18.19
N ASN A 179 -11.05 -17.80 19.26
CA ASN A 179 -12.16 -16.89 19.60
C ASN A 179 -12.36 -15.73 18.60
N GLU A 180 -11.29 -15.26 17.94
CA GLU A 180 -11.36 -14.19 16.93
C GLU A 180 -10.43 -14.45 15.75
N GLU A 181 -11.00 -14.69 14.56
CA GLU A 181 -10.23 -14.78 13.32
C GLU A 181 -9.78 -13.38 12.87
N THR A 182 -8.69 -12.91 13.45
CA THR A 182 -7.94 -11.75 12.99
C THR A 182 -6.95 -12.16 11.90
N ARG A 183 -6.45 -11.19 11.14
CA ARG A 183 -5.36 -11.47 10.18
C ARG A 183 -4.12 -12.03 10.87
N ASP A 184 -3.79 -11.56 12.08
CA ASP A 184 -2.58 -11.95 12.82
C ASP A 184 -2.72 -13.40 13.30
N HIS A 185 -3.92 -13.80 13.71
CA HIS A 185 -4.22 -15.19 13.98
C HIS A 185 -4.01 -16.04 12.71
N VAL A 186 -4.60 -15.64 11.58
CA VAL A 186 -4.45 -16.37 10.31
C VAL A 186 -2.98 -16.47 9.86
N LEU A 187 -2.26 -15.35 9.91
CA LEU A 187 -0.91 -15.23 9.37
C LEU A 187 0.13 -15.96 10.21
N TRP A 188 -0.02 -15.98 11.54
CA TRP A 188 1.04 -16.45 12.43
C TRP A 188 0.67 -17.67 13.29
N HIS A 189 -0.61 -17.90 13.57
CA HIS A 189 -1.01 -18.81 14.66
C HIS A 189 -1.99 -19.91 14.25
N CYS A 190 -2.80 -19.70 13.22
CA CYS A 190 -3.94 -20.55 12.93
C CYS A 190 -3.50 -21.91 12.36
N PRO A 191 -3.74 -23.05 13.04
CA PRO A 191 -3.22 -24.35 12.62
C PRO A 191 -3.81 -24.83 11.29
N LEU A 192 -4.95 -24.31 10.85
CA LEU A 192 -5.54 -24.63 9.54
C LEU A 192 -4.64 -24.23 8.36
N TYR A 193 -3.71 -23.29 8.59
CA TYR A 193 -2.81 -22.74 7.59
C TYR A 193 -1.33 -23.08 7.83
N ASP A 194 -1.03 -24.10 8.66
CA ASP A 194 0.35 -24.56 8.89
C ASP A 194 1.04 -24.98 7.59
N ASP A 195 0.34 -25.71 6.72
CA ASP A 195 0.90 -26.15 5.44
C ASP A 195 1.17 -24.99 4.47
N GLU A 196 0.29 -23.99 4.42
CA GLU A 196 0.51 -22.80 3.59
C GLU A 196 1.66 -21.95 4.13
N ARG A 197 1.83 -21.88 5.45
CA ARG A 197 2.92 -21.14 6.07
C ARG A 197 4.29 -21.69 5.73
N LYS A 198 4.41 -22.97 5.38
CA LYS A 198 5.69 -23.57 4.93
C LYS A 198 6.30 -22.85 3.72
N MET A 199 5.48 -22.18 2.91
CA MET A 199 5.98 -21.35 1.81
C MET A 199 6.85 -20.17 2.30
N MET A 200 6.67 -19.76 3.56
CA MET A 200 7.39 -18.68 4.22
C MET A 200 8.55 -19.18 5.11
N ASP A 201 8.90 -20.47 5.07
CA ASP A 201 10.01 -21.01 5.89
C ASP A 201 11.39 -20.50 5.42
N ALA A 202 11.51 -20.10 4.15
CA ALA A 202 12.74 -19.65 3.51
C ALA A 202 12.82 -18.13 3.32
N LEU A 203 12.12 -17.35 4.15
CA LEU A 203 12.21 -15.88 4.09
C LEU A 203 13.64 -15.43 4.43
N GLU A 204 14.11 -14.43 3.69
CA GLU A 204 15.35 -13.71 4.00
C GLU A 204 15.06 -12.66 5.08
N TYR A 205 15.75 -12.72 6.22
CA TYR A 205 15.55 -11.78 7.33
C TYR A 205 16.71 -10.78 7.39
N THR A 206 16.40 -9.48 7.51
CA THR A 206 17.42 -8.42 7.63
C THR A 206 17.94 -8.27 9.06
N THR A 207 17.23 -8.78 10.05
CA THR A 207 17.59 -8.74 11.47
C THR A 207 17.35 -10.10 12.13
N ILE A 208 18.27 -10.54 12.99
CA ILE A 208 18.09 -11.76 13.80
C ILE A 208 17.01 -11.47 14.86
N GLY A 209 15.81 -12.03 14.70
CA GLY A 209 14.65 -11.81 15.56
C GLY A 209 13.42 -12.61 15.08
N PRO A 210 12.25 -12.51 15.75
CA PRO A 210 11.01 -13.09 15.21
C PRO A 210 10.69 -12.43 13.86
N VAL A 211 10.07 -13.19 12.94
CA VAL A 211 9.63 -12.65 11.64
C VAL A 211 8.72 -11.45 11.90
N HIS A 212 9.15 -10.29 11.46
CA HIS A 212 8.35 -9.09 11.52
C HIS A 212 7.56 -8.94 10.22
N PHE A 213 6.38 -8.33 10.28
CA PHE A 213 5.52 -8.13 9.11
C PHE A 213 6.27 -7.47 7.92
N ALA A 214 7.24 -6.60 8.18
CA ALA A 214 8.05 -5.96 7.16
C ALA A 214 8.93 -6.95 6.35
N ASP A 215 9.37 -8.06 6.96
CA ASP A 215 10.17 -9.08 6.29
C ASP A 215 9.39 -9.73 5.13
N LEU A 216 8.06 -9.83 5.24
CA LEU A 216 7.20 -10.38 4.20
C LEU A 216 7.19 -9.56 2.91
N THR A 217 7.64 -8.31 2.98
CA THR A 217 7.64 -7.34 1.88
C THR A 217 9.00 -6.73 1.60
N SER A 218 10.07 -7.19 2.26
CA SER A 218 11.41 -6.63 2.14
C SER A 218 12.06 -6.96 0.79
N THR A 219 11.93 -8.20 0.32
CA THR A 219 12.49 -8.67 -0.94
C THR A 219 11.42 -9.22 -1.89
N ARG A 220 11.77 -9.30 -3.18
CA ARG A 220 10.90 -9.94 -4.19
C ARG A 220 10.60 -11.41 -3.84
N GLY A 221 11.60 -12.14 -3.34
CA GLY A 221 11.46 -13.54 -2.94
C GLY A 221 10.48 -13.68 -1.77
N ASN A 222 10.66 -12.83 -0.74
CA ASN A 222 9.80 -12.82 0.43
C ASN A 222 8.35 -12.49 0.08
N PHE A 223 8.14 -11.47 -0.76
CA PHE A 223 6.79 -11.11 -1.19
C PHE A 223 6.14 -12.20 -2.06
N TYR A 224 6.92 -12.93 -2.86
CA TYR A 224 6.41 -14.06 -3.63
C TYR A 224 5.93 -15.21 -2.72
N ALA A 225 6.73 -15.57 -1.71
CA ALA A 225 6.36 -16.55 -0.68
C ALA A 225 5.11 -16.11 0.08
N PHE A 226 5.07 -14.88 0.58
CA PHE A 226 3.92 -14.29 1.25
C PHE A 226 2.66 -14.29 0.39
N ARG A 227 2.78 -13.94 -0.89
CA ARG A 227 1.67 -13.99 -1.85
C ARG A 227 1.18 -15.43 -2.06
N GLY A 228 2.08 -16.40 -2.08
CA GLY A 228 1.76 -17.83 -2.11
C GLY A 228 0.89 -18.24 -0.91
N PHE A 229 1.34 -17.89 0.30
CA PHE A 229 0.57 -18.09 1.53
C PHE A 229 -0.82 -17.44 1.43
N CYS A 230 -0.91 -16.17 1.04
CA CYS A 230 -2.19 -15.45 0.93
C CYS A 230 -3.16 -16.16 -0.02
N LYS A 231 -2.68 -16.68 -1.16
CA LYS A 231 -3.49 -17.45 -2.11
C LYS A 231 -3.99 -18.76 -1.50
N GLY A 232 -3.10 -19.52 -0.84
CA GLY A 232 -3.46 -20.77 -0.17
C GLY A 232 -4.53 -20.55 0.90
N TRP A 233 -4.33 -19.55 1.76
CA TRP A 233 -5.31 -19.09 2.75
C TRP A 233 -6.67 -18.80 2.10
N HIS A 234 -6.69 -17.96 1.06
CA HIS A 234 -7.92 -17.52 0.43
C HIS A 234 -8.71 -18.66 -0.21
N VAL A 235 -8.01 -19.61 -0.84
CA VAL A 235 -8.61 -20.81 -1.44
C VAL A 235 -9.19 -21.70 -0.35
N LYS A 236 -8.42 -22.08 0.68
CA LYS A 236 -8.90 -22.91 1.79
C LYS A 236 -10.12 -22.29 2.46
N ARG A 237 -10.07 -20.99 2.76
CA ARG A 237 -11.19 -20.27 3.37
C ARG A 237 -12.45 -20.31 2.50
N SER A 238 -12.33 -20.27 1.17
CA SER A 238 -13.50 -20.37 0.29
C SER A 238 -14.18 -21.75 0.30
N MET A 239 -13.47 -22.78 0.77
CA MET A 239 -13.98 -24.14 0.90
C MET A 239 -14.64 -24.40 2.25
N ILE A 240 -14.26 -23.64 3.29
CA ILE A 240 -14.80 -23.78 4.63
C ILE A 240 -16.03 -22.87 4.76
N LYS A 241 -17.21 -23.47 4.99
CA LYS A 241 -18.49 -22.76 5.11
C LYS A 241 -18.80 -22.44 6.56
#